data_AF-A0A9P6JLJ7-F1
#
_entry.id   AF-A0A9P6JLJ7-F1
#
_cell.length_a   1.000
_cell.length_b   1.000
_cell.length_c   1.000
_cell.angle_alpha   90.00
_cell.angle_beta   90.00
_cell.angle_gamma   90.00
#
_symmetry.space_group_name_H-M   'P 1'
#
loop_
_entity.id
_entity.type
_entity.pdbx_description
1 polymer ?
#
loop_
_entity_poly.entity_id
_entity_poly.type
_entity_poly.pdbx_seq_one_letter_code
_entity_poly.pdbx_strand_id
1 'polypeptide(L)'
;MAPSTTSATATAGAAAVAAVSAASQHSLRQLVREQITEYSRLTQSLFASLEVQVEGKVASVAPNEIMKQIVQLDATLMGAVEKIELHQKQQQRIRRVRLEIEEQNKAIMTVIQNLRDAKQTLETSLEDQDQKRAIAADARS
;
A
#
# COMPACT_ATOMS: atom_id res chain seq x y z
N MET A 1 -15.64 17.10 30.86
CA MET A 1 -15.66 16.99 29.39
C MET A 1 -14.21 16.83 28.92
N ALA A 2 -13.79 15.61 28.61
CA ALA A 2 -12.45 15.31 28.10
C ALA A 2 -12.56 14.86 26.63
N PRO A 3 -11.66 15.31 25.73
CA PRO A 3 -11.81 15.10 24.31
C PRO A 3 -11.33 13.71 23.87
N SER A 4 -12.07 13.14 22.94
CA SER A 4 -11.86 11.88 22.24
C SER A 4 -10.57 11.93 21.41
N THR A 5 -9.50 11.28 21.86
CA THR A 5 -8.20 11.23 21.14
C THR A 5 -7.98 9.94 20.33
N THR A 6 -8.95 9.02 20.29
CA THR A 6 -8.71 7.67 19.76
C THR A 6 -8.75 7.56 18.23
N SER A 7 -9.22 8.56 17.48
CA SER A 7 -9.26 8.48 16.00
C SER A 7 -7.96 8.91 15.31
N ALA A 8 -7.04 9.60 15.99
CA ALA A 8 -5.82 10.14 15.38
C ALA A 8 -4.72 9.09 15.17
N THR A 9 -4.70 8.02 15.98
CA THR A 9 -3.65 6.98 15.95
C THR A 9 -3.82 5.99 14.80
N ALA A 10 -5.05 5.69 14.38
CA ALA A 10 -5.31 4.76 13.26
C ALA A 10 -4.90 5.37 11.90
N THR A 11 -5.17 6.66 11.70
CA THR A 11 -4.79 7.40 10.48
C THR A 11 -3.28 7.61 10.39
N ALA A 12 -2.60 7.82 11.52
CA ALA A 12 -1.15 7.96 11.58
C ALA A 12 -0.43 6.66 11.17
N GLY A 13 -0.94 5.49 11.59
CA GLY A 13 -0.38 4.19 11.22
C GLY A 13 -0.50 3.88 9.72
N ALA A 14 -1.65 4.16 9.12
CA ALA A 14 -1.86 3.94 7.68
C ALA A 14 -1.02 4.88 6.80
N ALA A 15 -0.84 6.14 7.24
CA ALA A 15 0.01 7.12 6.57
C ALA A 15 1.51 6.77 6.68
N ALA A 16 1.97 6.30 7.84
CA ALA A 16 3.35 5.86 8.03
C ALA A 16 3.70 4.64 7.16
N VAL A 17 2.79 3.66 7.07
CA VAL A 17 2.98 2.47 6.22
C VAL A 17 2.96 2.83 4.72
N ALA A 18 2.10 3.78 4.32
CA ALA A 18 2.07 4.28 2.95
C ALA A 18 3.35 5.06 2.59
N ALA A 19 3.88 5.87 3.51
CA ALA A 19 5.11 6.65 3.31
C ALA A 19 6.34 5.74 3.21
N VAL A 20 6.47 4.72 4.06
CA VAL A 20 7.56 3.73 3.99
C VAL A 20 7.51 2.94 2.69
N SER A 21 6.31 2.53 2.26
CA SER A 21 6.13 1.85 0.97
C SER A 21 6.43 2.74 -0.24
N ALA A 22 6.14 4.04 -0.15
CA ALA A 22 6.42 4.99 -1.24
C ALA A 22 7.93 5.25 -1.36
N ALA A 23 8.63 5.39 -0.23
CA ALA A 23 10.08 5.55 -0.18
C ALA A 23 10.81 4.33 -0.75
N SER A 24 10.39 3.10 -0.40
CA SER A 24 10.97 1.88 -0.97
C SER A 24 10.70 1.73 -2.47
N GLN A 25 9.53 2.17 -2.95
CA GLN A 25 9.22 2.17 -4.39
C GLN A 25 10.06 3.17 -5.17
N HIS A 26 10.33 4.35 -4.59
CA HIS A 26 11.17 5.35 -5.23
C HIS A 26 12.62 4.86 -5.36
N SER A 27 13.15 4.22 -4.33
CA SER A 27 14.48 3.60 -4.34
C SER A 27 14.59 2.49 -5.40
N LEU A 28 13.58 1.62 -5.51
CA LEU A 28 13.60 0.51 -6.46
C LEU A 28 13.49 0.97 -7.92
N ARG A 29 12.64 1.97 -8.20
CA ARG A 29 12.51 2.57 -9.54
C ARG A 29 13.78 3.28 -9.98
N GLN A 30 14.44 3.95 -9.05
CA GLN A 30 15.71 4.62 -9.32
C GLN A 30 16.81 3.59 -9.63
N LEU A 31 16.89 2.51 -8.85
CA LEU A 31 17.83 1.41 -9.09
C LEU A 31 17.63 0.77 -10.47
N VAL A 32 16.39 0.47 -10.87
CA VAL A 32 16.11 -0.08 -12.22
C VAL A 32 16.49 0.91 -13.33
N ARG A 33 16.23 2.21 -13.13
CA ARG A 33 16.59 3.25 -14.10
C ARG A 33 18.10 3.39 -14.28
N GLU A 34 18.85 3.34 -13.19
CA GLU A 34 20.31 3.37 -13.21
C GLU A 34 20.87 2.15 -13.97
N GLN A 35 20.32 0.95 -13.70
CA GLN A 35 20.72 -0.28 -14.39
C GLN A 35 20.38 -0.26 -15.90
N ILE A 36 19.22 0.25 -16.31
CA ILE A 36 18.89 0.41 -17.74
C ILE A 36 19.83 1.41 -18.43
N THR A 37 20.22 2.46 -17.71
CA THR A 37 21.16 3.48 -18.24
C THR A 37 22.55 2.88 -18.45
N GLU A 38 23.03 2.09 -17.48
CA GLU A 38 24.28 1.33 -17.61
C GLU A 38 24.21 0.28 -18.73
N TYR A 39 23.08 -0.40 -18.90
CA TYR A 39 22.87 -1.34 -20.01
C TYR A 39 23.04 -0.65 -21.37
N SER A 40 22.41 0.52 -21.55
CA SER A 40 22.53 1.34 -22.76
C SER A 40 23.98 1.77 -23.01
N ARG A 41 24.69 2.20 -21.96
CA ARG A 41 26.11 2.59 -22.04
C ARG A 41 27.01 1.43 -22.43
N LEU A 42 26.84 0.25 -21.83
CA LEU A 42 27.60 -0.96 -22.15
C LEU A 42 27.32 -1.43 -23.59
N THR A 43 26.07 -1.32 -24.05
CA THR A 43 25.69 -1.66 -25.42
C THR A 43 26.37 -0.74 -26.43
N GLN A 44 26.39 0.57 -26.18
CA GLN A 44 27.11 1.53 -27.02
C GLN A 44 28.63 1.27 -27.01
N SER A 45 29.20 0.95 -25.85
CA SER A 45 30.60 0.58 -25.71
C SER A 45 30.95 -0.72 -26.44
N LEU A 46 30.02 -1.68 -26.51
CA LEU A 46 30.20 -2.93 -27.25
C LEU A 46 30.30 -2.67 -28.75
N PHE A 47 29.38 -1.87 -29.30
CA PHE A 47 29.40 -1.51 -30.72
C PHE A 47 30.67 -0.72 -31.09
N ALA A 48 31.04 0.27 -30.28
CA ALA A 48 32.28 1.03 -30.49
C ALA A 48 33.53 0.13 -30.42
N SER A 49 33.56 -0.83 -29.49
CA SER A 49 34.67 -1.77 -29.38
C SER A 49 34.75 -2.74 -30.57
N LEU A 50 33.61 -3.15 -31.13
CA LEU A 50 33.56 -4.01 -32.31
C LEU A 50 33.99 -3.25 -33.58
N GLU A 51 33.58 -1.99 -33.74
CA GLU A 51 34.02 -1.14 -34.85
C GLU A 51 35.54 -0.96 -34.86
N VAL A 52 36.15 -0.66 -33.71
CA VAL A 52 37.60 -0.52 -33.56
C VAL A 52 38.33 -1.83 -33.90
N GLN A 53 37.75 -2.98 -33.53
CA GLN A 53 38.32 -4.29 -33.81
C GLN A 53 38.20 -4.69 -35.28
N VAL A 54 37.12 -4.29 -35.96
CA VAL A 54 36.92 -4.45 -37.42
C VAL A 54 37.90 -3.58 -38.20
N GLU A 55 38.25 -2.39 -37.69
CA GLU A 55 39.32 -1.54 -38.23
C GLU A 55 40.75 -2.09 -38.00
N GLY A 56 40.89 -3.27 -37.39
CA GLY A 56 42.18 -3.91 -37.12
C GLY A 56 42.98 -3.30 -35.97
N LYS A 57 42.35 -2.42 -35.17
CA LYS A 57 42.95 -1.78 -34.00
C LYS A 57 42.59 -2.56 -32.73
N VAL A 58 43.48 -2.54 -31.74
CA VAL A 58 43.19 -3.13 -30.43
C VAL A 58 42.29 -2.17 -29.66
N ALA A 59 41.06 -2.60 -29.36
CA ALA A 59 40.15 -1.86 -28.51
C ALA A 59 40.67 -1.81 -27.05
N SER A 60 40.41 -0.69 -26.37
CA SER A 60 40.81 -0.47 -24.96
C SER A 60 40.17 -1.49 -23.99
N VAL A 61 38.97 -1.96 -24.32
CA VAL A 61 38.25 -3.02 -23.59
C VAL A 61 37.85 -4.08 -24.60
N ALA A 62 38.09 -5.36 -24.30
CA ALA A 62 37.70 -6.42 -25.22
C ALA A 62 36.17 -6.55 -25.27
N PRO A 63 35.54 -6.74 -26.44
CA PRO A 63 34.09 -6.92 -26.53
C PRO A 63 33.56 -8.07 -25.67
N ASN A 64 34.37 -9.12 -25.48
CA ASN A 64 34.05 -10.25 -24.60
C ASN A 64 33.92 -9.84 -23.12
N GLU A 65 34.69 -8.85 -22.66
CA GLU A 65 34.58 -8.33 -21.29
C GLU A 65 33.33 -7.46 -21.13
N ILE A 66 33.01 -6.65 -22.14
CA ILE A 66 31.77 -5.86 -22.16
C ILE A 66 30.54 -6.79 -22.18
N MET A 67 30.58 -7.87 -22.96
CA MET A 67 29.51 -8.87 -23.00
C MET A 67 29.31 -9.56 -21.64
N LYS A 68 30.40 -9.89 -20.93
CA LYS A 68 30.32 -10.42 -19.56
C LYS A 68 29.66 -9.44 -18.58
N GLN A 69 29.98 -8.15 -18.71
CA GLN A 69 29.36 -7.11 -17.89
C GLN A 69 27.87 -6.97 -18.18
N ILE A 70 27.46 -7.05 -19.46
CA ILE A 70 26.04 -7.05 -19.87
C ILE A 70 25.29 -8.23 -19.24
N VAL A 71 25.84 -9.45 -19.32
CA VAL A 71 25.20 -10.64 -18.74
C VAL A 71 25.05 -10.54 -17.21
N GLN A 72 26.04 -9.97 -16.51
CA GLN A 72 25.95 -9.73 -15.07
C GLN A 72 24.89 -8.67 -14.73
N LEU A 73 24.78 -7.63 -15.55
CA LEU A 73 23.77 -6.59 -15.40
C LEU A 73 22.36 -7.18 -15.59
N ASP A 74 22.17 -8.05 -16.59
CA ASP A 74 20.90 -8.74 -16.84
C ASP A 74 20.47 -9.61 -15.67
N ALA A 75 21.40 -10.38 -15.08
CA ALA A 75 21.11 -11.16 -13.89
C ALA A 75 20.65 -10.27 -12.71
N THR A 76 21.27 -9.10 -12.58
CA THR A 76 20.91 -8.11 -11.55
C THR A 76 19.54 -7.49 -11.83
N LEU A 77 19.24 -7.19 -13.09
CA LEU A 77 17.95 -6.64 -13.53
C LEU A 77 16.82 -7.65 -13.30
N MET A 78 17.03 -8.92 -13.65
CA MET A 78 16.09 -10.01 -13.37
C MET A 78 15.79 -10.11 -11.86
N GLY A 79 16.82 -10.10 -11.02
CA GLY A 79 16.63 -10.13 -9.57
C GLY A 79 15.89 -8.90 -9.03
N ALA A 80 16.06 -7.73 -9.67
CA ALA A 80 15.29 -6.53 -9.33
C ALA A 80 13.81 -6.65 -9.75
N VAL A 81 13.54 -7.26 -10.92
CA VAL A 81 12.19 -7.52 -11.41
C VAL A 81 11.45 -8.49 -10.50
N GLU A 82 12.08 -9.59 -10.07
CA GLU A 82 11.49 -10.53 -9.11
C GLU A 82 11.10 -9.83 -7.79
N LYS A 83 11.97 -8.94 -7.29
CA LYS A 83 11.67 -8.13 -6.10
C LYS A 83 10.50 -7.18 -6.33
N ILE A 84 10.39 -6.58 -7.51
CA ILE A 84 9.24 -5.75 -7.90
C ILE A 84 7.96 -6.57 -7.86
N GLU A 85 7.95 -7.74 -8.48
CA GLU A 85 6.78 -8.61 -8.54
C GLU A 85 6.33 -9.03 -7.14
N LEU A 86 7.28 -9.43 -6.29
CA LEU A 86 6.99 -9.76 -4.89
C LEU A 86 6.35 -8.58 -4.15
N HIS A 87 6.92 -7.38 -4.30
CA HIS A 87 6.35 -6.17 -3.71
C HIS A 87 4.96 -5.87 -4.24
N GLN A 88 4.72 -6.00 -5.55
CA GLN A 88 3.41 -5.77 -6.14
C GLN A 88 2.36 -6.76 -5.61
N LYS A 89 2.72 -8.03 -5.46
CA LYS A 89 1.86 -9.06 -4.88
C LYS A 89 1.50 -8.74 -3.42
N GLN A 90 2.49 -8.30 -2.63
CA GLN A 90 2.25 -7.84 -1.26
C GLN A 90 1.32 -6.62 -1.23
N GLN A 91 1.53 -5.63 -2.11
CA GLN A 91 0.68 -4.43 -2.21
C GLN A 91 -0.76 -4.76 -2.60
N GLN A 92 -0.97 -5.73 -3.48
CA GLN A 92 -2.31 -6.22 -3.79
C GLN A 92 -2.97 -6.87 -2.57
N ARG A 93 -2.22 -7.63 -1.76
CA ARG A 93 -2.73 -8.22 -0.53
C ARG A 93 -3.10 -7.15 0.50
N ILE A 94 -2.23 -6.15 0.69
CA ILE A 94 -2.50 -5.00 1.59
C ILE A 94 -3.76 -4.27 1.16
N ARG A 95 -3.93 -4.00 -0.14
CA ARG A 95 -5.15 -3.35 -0.66
C ARG A 95 -6.41 -4.16 -0.38
N ARG A 96 -6.37 -5.49 -0.59
CA ARG A 96 -7.49 -6.37 -0.28
C ARG A 96 -7.88 -6.30 1.20
N VAL A 97 -6.91 -6.41 2.09
CA VAL A 97 -7.16 -6.33 3.54
C VAL A 97 -7.71 -4.96 3.95
N ARG A 98 -7.24 -3.87 3.33
CA ARG A 98 -7.80 -2.53 3.60
C ARG A 98 -9.27 -2.42 3.22
N LEU A 99 -9.66 -2.95 2.07
CA LEU A 99 -11.06 -2.97 1.64
C LEU A 99 -11.93 -3.79 2.61
N GLU A 100 -11.42 -4.94 3.07
CA GLU A 100 -12.11 -5.76 4.06
C GLU A 100 -12.29 -5.02 5.39
N ILE A 101 -11.26 -4.30 5.87
CA ILE A 101 -11.36 -3.46 7.08
C ILE A 101 -12.42 -2.36 6.90
N GLU A 102 -12.46 -1.70 5.74
CA GLU A 102 -13.47 -0.67 5.45
C GLU A 102 -14.89 -1.23 5.46
N GLU A 103 -15.08 -2.42 4.88
CA GLU A 103 -16.36 -3.12 4.88
C GLU A 103 -16.79 -3.50 6.31
N GLN A 104 -15.87 -4.05 7.11
CA GLN A 104 -16.12 -4.38 8.52
C GLN A 104 -16.44 -3.13 9.35
N ASN A 105 -15.73 -2.02 9.14
CA ASN A 105 -16.02 -0.76 9.82
C ASN A 105 -17.43 -0.25 9.47
N LYS A 106 -17.86 -0.37 8.21
CA LYS A 106 -19.22 -0.03 7.81
C LYS A 106 -20.25 -0.90 8.52
N ALA A 107 -20.02 -2.21 8.60
CA ALA A 107 -20.88 -3.14 9.31
C ALA A 107 -20.99 -2.79 10.80
N ILE A 108 -19.86 -2.47 11.46
CA ILE A 108 -19.84 -2.03 12.86
C ILE A 108 -20.67 -0.76 13.05
N MET A 109 -20.51 0.23 12.17
CA MET A 109 -21.29 1.48 12.25
C MET A 109 -22.79 1.23 12.09
N THR A 110 -23.19 0.31 11.21
CA THR A 110 -24.59 -0.12 11.08
C THR A 110 -25.09 -0.78 12.36
N VAL A 111 -24.32 -1.67 12.99
CA VAL A 111 -24.70 -2.29 14.26
C VAL A 111 -24.85 -1.24 15.36
N ILE A 112 -23.91 -0.29 15.47
CA ILE A 112 -23.99 0.81 16.45
C ILE A 112 -25.26 1.63 16.23
N GLN A 113 -25.61 1.95 14.98
CA GLN A 113 -26.82 2.69 14.67
C GLN A 113 -28.07 1.90 15.09
N ASN A 114 -28.16 0.63 14.72
CA ASN A 114 -29.27 -0.23 15.11
C ASN A 114 -29.43 -0.34 16.63
N LEU A 115 -28.31 -0.41 17.37
CA LEU A 115 -28.34 -0.43 18.84
C LEU A 115 -28.85 0.90 19.43
N ARG A 116 -28.48 2.04 18.82
CA ARG A 116 -29.01 3.35 19.23
C ARG A 116 -30.50 3.46 18.99
N ASP A 117 -30.96 3.02 17.82
CA ASP A 117 -32.38 3.06 17.45
C ASP A 117 -33.21 2.14 18.35
N ALA A 118 -32.70 0.93 18.64
CA ALA A 118 -33.33 0.01 19.58
C ALA A 118 -33.37 0.57 21.01
N LYS A 119 -32.28 1.21 21.45
CA LYS A 119 -32.23 1.87 22.76
C LYS A 119 -33.27 3.00 22.85
N GLN A 120 -33.32 3.87 21.87
CA GLN A 120 -34.29 4.98 21.83
C GLN A 120 -35.73 4.45 21.84
N THR A 121 -36.01 3.42 21.04
CA THR A 121 -37.33 2.77 21.01
C THR A 121 -37.72 2.23 22.38
N LEU A 122 -36.77 1.62 23.10
CA LEU A 122 -37.00 1.10 24.44
C LEU A 122 -37.25 2.21 25.46
N GLU A 123 -36.45 3.29 25.42
CA GLU A 123 -36.63 4.46 26.30
C GLU A 123 -38.01 5.09 26.09
N THR A 124 -38.43 5.33 24.85
CA THR A 124 -39.78 5.85 24.54
C THR A 124 -40.88 4.89 25.00
N SER A 125 -40.71 3.58 24.82
CA SER A 125 -41.71 2.61 25.28
C SER A 125 -41.83 2.56 26.81
N LEU A 126 -40.74 2.79 27.55
CA LEU A 126 -40.75 2.86 29.01
C LEU A 126 -41.45 4.14 29.48
N GLU A 127 -41.12 5.28 28.89
CA GLU A 127 -41.77 6.57 29.19
C GLU A 127 -43.28 6.50 28.95
N ASP A 128 -43.72 5.90 27.83
CA ASP A 128 -45.14 5.68 27.52
C ASP A 128 -45.84 4.80 28.58
N GLN A 129 -45.16 3.77 29.09
CA GLN A 129 -45.72 2.89 30.11
C GLN A 129 -45.82 3.60 31.47
N ASP A 130 -44.81 4.35 31.85
CA ASP A 130 -44.80 5.11 33.11
C ASP A 130 -45.86 6.21 33.08
N GLN A 131 -46.04 6.89 31.95
CA GLN A 131 -47.09 7.88 31.78
C GLN A 131 -48.49 7.26 31.87
N LYS A 132 -48.71 6.10 31.25
CA LYS A 132 -49.99 5.35 31.38
C LYS A 132 -50.26 4.92 32.82
N ARG A 133 -49.24 4.52 33.56
CA ARG A 133 -49.36 4.14 34.98
C ARG A 133 -49.70 5.34 35.86
N ALA A 134 -49.08 6.49 35.61
CA ALA A 134 -49.39 7.73 36.33
C ALA A 134 -50.86 8.14 36.13
N ILE A 135 -51.33 8.16 34.86
CA ILE A 135 -52.73 8.49 34.54
C ILE A 135 -53.71 7.50 35.20
N ALA A 136 -53.39 6.20 35.20
CA ALA A 136 -54.22 5.19 35.84
C ALA A 136 -54.25 5.28 37.37
N ALA A 137 -53.18 5.80 37.99
CA ALA A 137 -53.13 6.05 39.43
C ALA A 137 -53.96 7.28 39.81
N ASP A 138 -53.84 8.38 39.05
CA ASP A 138 -54.62 9.60 39.25
C ASP A 138 -56.12 9.37 39.05
N ALA A 139 -56.50 8.52 38.08
CA ALA A 139 -57.91 8.17 37.86
C ALA A 139 -58.53 7.32 38.99
N ARG A 140 -57.73 6.82 39.94
CA ARG A 140 -58.19 6.01 41.08
C ARG A 140 -58.21 6.78 42.41
N SER A 141 -57.66 7.99 42.47
CA SER A 141 -57.75 8.88 43.65
C SER A 141 -58.99 9.76 43.56
#